data_AF-A0ABD4BMJ6-F1
#
_entry.id   AF-A0ABD4BMJ6-F1
#
_cell.length_a   1.000
_cell.length_b   1.000
_cell.length_c   1.000
_cell.angle_alpha   90.00
_cell.angle_beta   90.00
_cell.angle_gamma   90.00
#
_symmetry.space_group_name_H-M   'P 1'
#
loop_
_entity.id
_entity.type
_entity.pdbx_description
1 polymer ?
#
loop_
_entity_poly.entity_id
_entity_poly.type
_entity_poly.pdbx_seq_one_letter_code
_entity_poly.pdbx_strand_id
1 'polypeptide(L)'
;MSCIRNIWICLLYRYWQVVRMMNIKFSSVRMEETLQVFKLGDQLTLNGETFDFSIMVDGDTLPRGSVKSRWFDGEVDKQGGVLSLTLILPNPANYSQEQAFPVPLTDVPDGFIALPDPLPTDDPVEPALPSPEPV
;
A
#
# COMPACT_ATOMS: atom_id res chain seq x y z
N MET A 1 -29.39 -7.44 -37.11
CA MET A 1 -29.88 -6.09 -36.72
C MET A 1 -29.83 -6.05 -35.19
N SER A 2 -28.98 -5.34 -34.46
CA SER A 2 -28.14 -4.20 -34.78
C SER A 2 -26.71 -4.46 -34.29
N CYS A 3 -25.79 -4.28 -35.23
CA CYS A 3 -24.36 -4.13 -35.02
C CYS A 3 -24.11 -2.69 -34.54
N ILE A 4 -23.15 -2.52 -33.62
CA ILE A 4 -22.48 -1.26 -33.28
C ILE A 4 -23.34 -0.21 -32.55
N ARG A 5 -23.48 -0.35 -31.22
CA ARG A 5 -23.61 0.81 -30.32
C ARG A 5 -22.57 0.68 -29.21
N ASN A 6 -21.53 1.51 -29.31
CA ASN A 6 -20.55 1.83 -28.27
C ASN A 6 -19.45 0.81 -27.92
N ILE A 7 -18.59 0.52 -28.90
CA ILE A 7 -17.25 -0.08 -28.66
C ILE A 7 -16.46 0.72 -27.59
N TRP A 8 -16.65 2.04 -27.51
CA TRP A 8 -16.01 2.91 -26.52
C TRP A 8 -16.45 2.62 -25.07
N ILE A 9 -17.73 2.33 -24.83
CA ILE A 9 -18.22 1.96 -23.48
C ILE A 9 -17.74 0.58 -23.07
N CYS A 10 -17.70 -0.38 -23.99
CA CYS A 10 -17.15 -1.71 -23.69
C CYS A 10 -15.63 -1.69 -23.43
N LEU A 11 -14.86 -0.86 -24.14
CA LEU A 11 -13.42 -0.72 -23.90
C LEU A 11 -13.14 -0.01 -22.57
N LEU A 12 -13.90 1.02 -22.20
CA LEU A 12 -13.80 1.69 -20.89
C LEU A 12 -14.17 0.73 -19.75
N TYR A 13 -15.25 -0.05 -19.89
CA TYR A 13 -15.62 -1.08 -18.91
C TYR A 13 -14.57 -2.19 -18.79
N ARG A 14 -13.98 -2.60 -19.90
CA ARG A 14 -12.94 -3.64 -19.92
C ARG A 14 -11.60 -3.15 -19.36
N TYR A 15 -11.30 -1.85 -19.48
CA TYR A 15 -10.15 -1.22 -18.83
C TYR A 15 -10.34 -1.16 -17.30
N TRP A 16 -11.56 -0.88 -16.85
CA TRP A 16 -11.93 -0.87 -15.43
C TRP A 16 -11.99 -2.28 -14.79
N GLN A 17 -12.11 -3.33 -15.60
CA GLN A 17 -12.02 -4.73 -15.13
C GLN A 17 -10.58 -5.21 -14.92
N VAL A 18 -9.57 -4.48 -15.44
CA VAL A 18 -8.14 -4.85 -15.31
C VAL A 18 -7.44 -4.05 -14.21
N VAL A 19 -7.85 -2.80 -13.99
CA VAL A 19 -7.32 -1.97 -12.90
C VAL A 19 -8.13 -2.19 -11.63
N ARG A 20 -7.49 -2.78 -10.61
CA ARG A 20 -8.08 -2.90 -9.28
C ARG A 20 -7.86 -1.61 -8.50
N MET A 21 -8.95 -0.99 -8.09
CA MET A 21 -8.96 0.27 -7.37
C MET A 21 -8.65 0.01 -5.89
N MET A 22 -7.67 0.72 -5.34
CA MET A 22 -7.26 0.56 -3.95
C MET A 22 -7.01 1.91 -3.30
N ASN A 23 -7.58 2.13 -2.13
CA ASN A 23 -7.39 3.30 -1.29
C ASN A 23 -6.69 2.89 0.00
N ILE A 24 -5.63 3.60 0.35
CA ILE A 24 -4.81 3.31 1.52
C ILE A 24 -4.84 4.53 2.45
N LYS A 25 -5.35 4.32 3.66
CA LYS A 25 -5.21 5.26 4.78
C LYS A 25 -4.01 4.85 5.63
N PHE A 26 -3.52 5.78 6.44
CA PHE A 26 -2.39 5.53 7.32
C PHE A 26 -2.68 5.92 8.75
N SER A 27 -2.21 5.09 9.68
CA SER A 27 -2.11 5.39 11.11
C SER A 27 -0.63 5.57 11.47
N SER A 28 -0.23 6.76 11.90
CA SER A 28 1.14 7.03 12.32
C SER A 28 1.44 6.36 13.67
N VAL A 29 2.51 5.57 13.77
CA VAL A 29 2.92 4.90 15.02
C VAL A 29 4.40 5.07 15.25
N ARG A 30 4.80 5.39 16.49
CA ARG A 30 6.22 5.48 16.86
C ARG A 30 6.87 4.10 16.76
N MET A 31 7.77 3.94 15.79
CA MET A 31 8.39 2.67 15.45
C MET A 31 9.67 2.88 14.64
N GLU A 32 10.72 2.08 14.87
CA GLU A 32 12.01 2.19 14.15
C GLU A 32 12.10 1.30 12.90
N GLU A 33 11.13 0.40 12.70
CA GLU A 33 11.11 -0.46 11.51
C GLU A 33 10.62 0.31 10.28
N THR A 34 11.09 -0.06 9.09
CA THR A 34 10.64 0.52 7.82
C THR A 34 9.51 -0.30 7.20
N LEU A 35 8.57 0.36 6.52
CA LEU A 35 7.52 -0.28 5.75
C LEU A 35 7.80 -0.12 4.25
N GLN A 36 7.83 -1.23 3.52
CA GLN A 36 7.81 -1.29 2.07
C GLN A 36 6.48 -1.87 1.61
N VAL A 37 5.83 -1.20 0.67
CA VAL A 37 4.51 -1.59 0.17
C VAL A 37 4.58 -1.76 -1.34
N PHE A 38 4.13 -2.91 -1.82
CA PHE A 38 4.01 -3.22 -3.24
C PHE A 38 2.59 -3.69 -3.54
N LYS A 39 1.95 -3.08 -4.54
CA LYS A 39 0.60 -3.45 -4.98
C LYS A 39 0.65 -4.21 -6.29
N LEU A 40 -0.16 -5.26 -6.42
CA LEU A 40 -0.44 -5.93 -7.69
C LEU A 40 -1.92 -6.35 -7.76
N GLY A 41 -2.74 -5.56 -8.43
CA GLY A 41 -4.18 -5.82 -8.48
C GLY A 41 -4.82 -5.76 -7.09
N ASP A 42 -5.45 -6.86 -6.67
CA ASP A 42 -6.07 -7.02 -5.34
C ASP A 42 -5.07 -7.60 -4.31
N GLN A 43 -3.80 -7.75 -4.67
CA GLN A 43 -2.75 -8.21 -3.76
C GLN A 43 -1.91 -7.04 -3.24
N LEU A 44 -1.52 -7.14 -1.97
CA LEU A 44 -0.67 -6.17 -1.30
C LEU A 44 0.48 -6.91 -0.62
N THR A 45 1.71 -6.61 -0.99
CA THR A 45 2.91 -7.13 -0.35
C THR A 45 3.49 -6.08 0.60
N LEU A 46 3.63 -6.44 1.88
CA LEU A 46 4.21 -5.62 2.93
C LEU A 46 5.50 -6.28 3.43
N ASN A 47 6.65 -5.63 3.27
CA ASN A 47 7.97 -6.17 3.66
C ASN A 47 8.22 -7.63 3.21
N GLY A 48 7.74 -7.99 2.03
CA GLY A 48 7.89 -9.34 1.45
C GLY A 48 6.77 -10.33 1.81
N GLU A 49 5.85 -9.99 2.73
CA GLU A 49 4.67 -10.80 3.02
C GLU A 49 3.49 -10.37 2.13
N THR A 50 2.89 -11.30 1.38
CA THR A 50 1.81 -11.00 0.44
C THR A 50 0.45 -11.34 1.02
N PHE A 51 -0.45 -10.36 0.99
CA PHE A 51 -1.86 -10.47 1.36
C PHE A 51 -2.72 -10.43 0.10
N ASP A 52 -3.52 -11.48 -0.10
CA ASP A 52 -4.38 -11.61 -1.27
C ASP A 52 -5.84 -11.33 -0.91
N PHE A 53 -6.39 -10.25 -1.48
CA PHE A 53 -7.78 -9.84 -1.30
C PHE A 53 -8.65 -10.14 -2.53
N SER A 54 -8.14 -10.93 -3.48
CA SER A 54 -8.86 -11.28 -4.72
C SER A 54 -10.17 -12.04 -4.47
N ILE A 55 -10.26 -12.75 -3.33
CA ILE A 55 -11.45 -13.50 -2.93
C ILE A 55 -12.57 -12.61 -2.40
N MET A 56 -12.27 -11.37 -2.01
CA MET A 56 -13.28 -10.45 -1.51
C MET A 56 -14.20 -10.01 -2.66
N VAL A 57 -15.51 -10.07 -2.41
CA VAL A 57 -16.54 -9.53 -3.30
C VAL A 57 -16.98 -8.15 -2.84
N ASP A 58 -17.73 -7.47 -3.70
CA ASP A 58 -18.28 -6.16 -3.36
C ASP A 58 -19.28 -6.26 -2.19
N GLY A 59 -19.10 -5.42 -1.18
CA GLY A 59 -19.83 -5.47 0.08
C GLY A 59 -19.14 -6.28 1.19
N ASP A 60 -18.02 -6.93 0.91
CA ASP A 60 -17.26 -7.64 1.94
C ASP A 60 -16.49 -6.69 2.84
N THR A 61 -16.47 -7.03 4.13
CA THR A 61 -15.64 -6.39 5.15
C THR A 61 -14.87 -7.47 5.90
N LEU A 62 -13.56 -7.33 6.00
CA LEU A 62 -12.70 -8.11 6.89
C LEU A 62 -12.51 -7.30 8.18
N PRO A 63 -13.10 -7.72 9.32
CA PRO A 63 -12.94 -7.02 10.58
C PRO A 63 -11.48 -6.94 11.01
N ARG A 64 -11.15 -5.93 11.83
CA ARG A 64 -9.82 -5.79 12.46
C ARG A 64 -9.35 -7.12 13.07
N GLY A 65 -8.12 -7.51 12.75
CA GLY A 65 -7.50 -8.74 13.25
C GLY A 65 -7.82 -10.02 12.44
N SER A 66 -8.64 -9.92 11.40
CA SER A 66 -8.86 -11.01 10.43
C SER A 66 -7.63 -11.23 9.55
N VAL A 67 -7.00 -10.13 9.13
CA VAL A 67 -5.67 -10.16 8.50
C VAL A 67 -4.60 -10.29 9.59
N LYS A 68 -3.84 -11.39 9.57
CA LYS A 68 -2.79 -11.67 10.56
C LYS A 68 -1.51 -10.93 10.20
N SER A 69 -1.49 -9.62 10.42
CA SER A 69 -0.28 -8.82 10.28
C SER A 69 -0.35 -7.59 11.16
N ARG A 70 0.80 -7.22 11.73
CA ARG A 70 0.92 -6.03 12.57
C ARG A 70 0.84 -4.72 11.78
N TRP A 71 0.91 -4.79 10.45
CA TRP A 71 0.91 -3.61 9.59
C TRP A 71 -0.49 -3.06 9.29
N PHE A 72 -1.55 -3.82 9.57
CA PHE A 72 -2.93 -3.37 9.36
C PHE A 72 -3.51 -2.78 10.65
N ASP A 73 -4.05 -1.56 10.56
CA ASP A 73 -4.69 -0.87 11.68
C ASP A 73 -6.14 -0.50 11.35
N GLY A 74 -6.96 -1.53 11.15
CA GLY A 74 -8.37 -1.35 10.85
C GLY A 74 -9.00 -2.59 10.21
N GLU A 75 -10.21 -2.40 9.73
CA GLU A 75 -10.85 -3.33 8.82
C GLU A 75 -10.37 -3.11 7.38
N VAL A 76 -10.63 -4.10 6.53
CA VAL A 76 -10.43 -4.02 5.09
C VAL A 76 -11.78 -4.15 4.43
N ASP A 77 -12.20 -3.14 3.70
CA ASP A 77 -13.51 -3.07 3.04
C ASP A 77 -13.36 -3.15 1.54
N LYS A 78 -14.30 -3.83 0.87
CA LYS A 78 -14.45 -3.76 -0.58
C LYS A 78 -15.84 -3.24 -0.91
N GLN A 79 -15.93 -2.02 -1.43
CA GLN A 79 -17.21 -1.37 -1.75
C GLN A 79 -17.13 -0.63 -3.09
N GLY A 80 -18.16 -0.79 -3.94
CA GLY A 80 -18.15 -0.25 -5.29
C GLY A 80 -16.98 -0.72 -6.16
N GLY A 81 -16.40 -1.89 -5.88
CA GLY A 81 -15.19 -2.39 -6.54
C GLY A 81 -13.88 -1.75 -6.06
N VAL A 82 -13.93 -0.92 -5.00
CA VAL A 82 -12.76 -0.26 -4.40
C VAL A 82 -12.37 -0.96 -3.10
N LEU A 83 -11.12 -1.41 -3.01
CA LEU A 83 -10.56 -1.94 -1.77
C LEU A 83 -10.04 -0.79 -0.90
N SER A 84 -10.56 -0.63 0.31
CA SER A 84 -10.13 0.39 1.27
C SER A 84 -9.53 -0.27 2.51
N LEU A 85 -8.34 0.18 2.90
CA LEU A 85 -7.63 -0.37 4.06
C LEU A 85 -6.80 0.71 4.77
N THR A 86 -6.42 0.42 6.01
CA THR A 86 -5.56 1.30 6.82
C THR A 86 -4.27 0.57 7.19
N LEU A 87 -3.12 1.14 6.80
CA LEU A 87 -1.79 0.64 7.16
C LEU A 87 -1.19 1.46 8.29
N ILE A 88 -0.33 0.82 9.09
CA ILE A 88 0.54 1.54 10.03
C ILE A 88 1.70 2.15 9.25
N LEU A 89 1.90 3.46 9.40
CA LEU A 89 3.09 4.15 8.93
C LEU A 89 4.08 4.30 10.11
N PRO A 90 5.28 3.68 10.03
CA PRO A 90 6.30 3.84 11.06
C PRO A 90 6.90 5.24 11.11
N ASN A 91 6.95 5.80 12.30
CA ASN A 91 7.60 7.07 12.56
C ASN A 91 8.89 6.81 13.34
N PRO A 92 10.08 6.94 12.70
CA PRO A 92 11.37 6.85 13.39
C PRO A 92 11.61 8.07 14.30
N ALA A 93 12.73 8.14 15.03
CA ALA A 93 13.00 9.26 15.94
C ALA A 93 13.03 10.63 15.22
N ASN A 94 13.49 10.63 13.98
CA ASN A 94 13.65 11.76 13.06
C ASN A 94 12.49 11.87 12.05
N TYR A 95 11.27 11.48 12.43
CA TYR A 95 10.13 11.48 11.51
C TYR A 95 9.83 12.86 10.91
N SER A 96 9.35 12.89 9.67
CA SER A 96 8.92 14.11 8.97
C SER A 96 7.47 14.50 9.31
N GLN A 97 7.07 15.72 8.98
CA GLN A 97 5.68 16.16 9.20
C GLN A 97 4.71 15.34 8.35
N GLU A 98 5.13 14.93 7.16
CA GLU A 98 4.39 14.07 6.24
C GLU A 98 4.20 12.65 6.80
N GLN A 99 5.15 12.15 7.61
CA GLN A 99 4.99 10.89 8.35
C GLN A 99 4.09 11.02 9.58
N ALA A 100 4.08 12.20 10.23
CA ALA A 100 3.20 12.47 11.36
C ALA A 100 1.73 12.62 10.95
N PHE A 101 1.49 13.22 9.78
CA PHE A 101 0.16 13.48 9.23
C PHE A 101 0.06 13.00 7.78
N PRO A 102 0.10 11.67 7.57
CA PRO A 102 0.13 11.10 6.24
C PRO A 102 -1.18 11.35 5.49
N VAL A 103 -1.05 11.80 4.24
CA VAL A 103 -2.18 11.98 3.33
C VAL A 103 -2.65 10.61 2.82
N PRO A 104 -3.95 10.28 2.88
CA PRO A 104 -4.46 9.04 2.31
C PRO A 104 -4.20 8.94 0.80
N LEU A 105 -3.82 7.76 0.34
CA LEU A 105 -3.66 7.47 -1.08
C LEU A 105 -4.96 6.96 -1.66
N THR A 106 -5.33 7.50 -2.83
CA THR A 106 -6.55 7.12 -3.56
C THR A 106 -6.16 6.53 -4.91
N ASP A 107 -6.83 5.44 -5.29
CA ASP A 107 -6.67 4.77 -6.58
C ASP A 107 -5.21 4.41 -6.92
N VAL A 108 -4.56 3.74 -5.97
CA VAL A 108 -3.13 3.45 -5.99
C VAL A 108 -2.78 2.56 -7.19
N PRO A 109 -1.79 2.93 -8.03
CA PRO A 109 -1.37 2.10 -9.16
C PRO A 109 -0.60 0.86 -8.69
N ASP A 110 -0.53 -0.16 -9.56
CA ASP A 110 0.32 -1.32 -9.31
C ASP A 110 1.81 -0.93 -9.32
N GLY A 111 2.59 -1.59 -8.47
CA GLY A 111 4.02 -1.31 -8.28
C GLY A 111 4.37 -0.95 -6.83
N PHE A 112 5.59 -0.44 -6.66
CA PHE A 112 6.06 0.06 -5.37
C PHE A 112 5.37 1.38 -5.05
N ILE A 113 4.85 1.48 -3.82
CA ILE A 113 4.19 2.66 -3.32
C ILE A 113 5.21 3.48 -2.54
N ALA A 114 5.44 4.72 -3.00
CA ALA A 114 6.29 5.66 -2.28
C ALA A 114 5.59 6.11 -0.99
N LEU A 115 6.25 5.91 0.13
CA LEU A 115 5.82 6.42 1.43
C LEU A 115 6.62 7.65 1.83
N PRO A 116 6.10 8.50 2.73
CA PRO A 116 6.86 9.62 3.26
C PRO A 116 8.13 9.17 3.98
N ASP A 117 9.25 9.80 3.64
CA ASP A 117 10.56 9.55 4.24
C ASP A 117 10.78 10.38 5.52
N PRO A 118 11.66 9.93 6.43
CA PRO A 118 12.05 10.70 7.58
C PRO A 118 12.98 11.86 7.22
N LEU A 119 13.16 12.79 8.16
CA LEU A 119 14.10 13.90 8.01
C LEU A 119 15.54 13.36 7.96
N PRO A 120 16.46 13.97 7.20
CA PRO A 120 17.87 13.59 7.21
C PRO A 120 18.43 13.72 8.64
N THR A 121 19.20 12.74 9.10
CA THR A 121 19.97 12.86 10.33
C THR A 121 21.36 13.43 10.03
N ASP A 122 21.88 14.23 10.96
CA ASP A 122 23.26 14.72 10.93
C ASP A 122 24.28 13.64 11.35
N ASP A 123 23.84 12.38 11.49
CA ASP A 123 24.75 11.27 11.76
C ASP A 123 25.68 11.12 10.55
N PRO A 124 27.01 11.09 10.75
CA PRO A 124 27.92 10.73 9.68
C PRO A 124 27.47 9.39 9.13
N VAL A 125 27.09 9.34 7.84
CA VAL A 125 26.97 8.08 7.12
C VAL A 125 28.33 7.41 7.26
N GLU A 126 28.47 6.48 8.20
CA GLU A 126 29.73 5.77 8.39
C GLU A 126 30.03 5.11 7.05
N PRO A 127 31.07 5.57 6.33
CA PRO A 127 31.39 4.98 5.03
C PRO A 127 31.60 3.50 5.31
N ALA A 128 30.80 2.66 4.66
CA ALA A 128 30.82 1.21 4.84
C ALA A 128 32.26 0.78 5.00
N LEU A 129 32.63 0.37 6.23
CA LEU A 129 34.00 -0.06 6.51
C LEU A 129 34.35 -1.08 5.42
N PRO A 130 35.47 -0.92 4.69
CA PRO A 130 35.86 -1.90 3.70
C PRO A 130 35.85 -3.25 4.40
N SER A 131 35.08 -4.19 3.84
CA SER A 131 35.01 -5.54 4.38
C SER A 131 36.45 -6.02 4.59
N PRO A 132 36.78 -6.61 5.76
CA PRO A 132 38.13 -7.08 5.98
C PRO A 132 38.50 -8.01 4.83
N GLU A 133 39.59 -7.69 4.13
CA GLU A 133 40.11 -8.53 3.06
C GLU A 133 40.34 -9.94 3.64
N PRO A 134 39.95 -11.01 2.93
CA PRO A 134 40.24 -12.36 3.38
C PRO A 134 41.76 -12.52 3.47
N VAL A 135 42.25 -12.86 4.67
CA VAL A 135 43.66 -13.21 4.96
C VAL A 135 44.01 -14.56 4.35
#